data_AF-A0A2H0TII9-F1
#
_entry.id   AF-A0A2H0TII9-F1
#
_cell.length_a   1.000
_cell.length_b   1.000
_cell.length_c   1.000
_cell.angle_alpha   90.00
_cell.angle_beta   90.00
_cell.angle_gamma   90.00
#
_symmetry.space_group_name_H-M   'P 1'
#
loop_
_entity.id
_entity.type
_entity.pdbx_description
1 polymer ?
#
loop_
_entity_poly.entity_id
_entity_poly.type
_entity_poly.pdbx_seq_one_letter_code
_entity_poly.pdbx_strand_id
1 'polypeptide(L)'
;MKHCWNGHLRNTNNSNFLRFPSFQFQKTLRTFPNRMLPNFLTLWTFVEHDIIIFMKTCFLPKELRPELRKIWGIPLFNGEKEVLKKFQQFTKKRRFKKIITVGDYCSLTLPSDIKIFDGKIKRKKIKKLAKFSLSCSNPAGTIKKGVWPIIKKAIKNKENVFVDGEEDLLVIPAVLLSSNKTAVVYGLPDKGVCLIEVSPRVKKTFKELLNQFHIE
;
A
#
# COMPACT_ATOMS: atom_id res chain seq x y z
N MET A 1 -59.56 28.92 21.25
CA MET A 1 -58.86 29.88 20.36
C MET A 1 -58.12 29.09 19.28
N LYS A 2 -58.47 29.32 18.00
CA LYS A 2 -57.70 29.25 16.72
C LYS A 2 -56.70 28.08 16.49
N HIS A 3 -57.00 27.15 15.57
CA HIS A 3 -56.51 27.00 14.16
C HIS A 3 -55.18 26.21 14.06
N CYS A 4 -55.07 25.00 13.46
CA CYS A 4 -55.24 24.50 12.07
C CYS A 4 -53.88 23.99 11.49
N TRP A 5 -53.85 22.71 11.07
CA TRP A 5 -53.29 22.13 9.80
C TRP A 5 -51.82 22.40 9.38
N ASN A 6 -51.04 21.59 8.66
CA ASN A 6 -50.98 20.21 8.12
C ASN A 6 -49.52 20.07 7.58
N GLY A 7 -48.78 18.96 7.75
CA GLY A 7 -48.69 17.86 6.80
C GLY A 7 -47.44 17.88 5.90
N HIS A 8 -46.55 16.86 5.98
CA HIS A 8 -46.03 16.14 4.80
C HIS A 8 -45.09 14.97 5.17
N LEU A 9 -45.40 13.80 4.58
CA LEU A 9 -44.55 12.63 4.47
C LEU A 9 -43.24 12.92 3.71
N ARG A 10 -42.14 12.26 4.09
CA ARG A 10 -41.23 11.63 3.12
C ARG A 10 -40.32 10.58 3.75
N ASN A 11 -40.58 9.35 3.35
CA ASN A 11 -39.69 8.19 3.43
C ASN A 11 -38.60 8.36 2.38
N THR A 12 -37.31 8.33 2.76
CA THR A 12 -36.22 8.07 1.80
C THR A 12 -35.07 7.35 2.50
N ASN A 13 -34.99 6.04 2.24
CA ASN A 13 -33.75 5.28 2.19
C ASN A 13 -32.67 6.10 1.45
N ASN A 14 -31.49 6.27 2.03
CA ASN A 14 -30.33 6.66 1.25
C ASN A 14 -29.05 6.02 1.80
N SER A 15 -28.83 4.80 1.34
CA SER A 15 -27.53 4.15 1.30
C SER A 15 -26.58 4.93 0.38
N ASN A 16 -25.76 5.81 0.94
CA ASN A 16 -24.66 6.44 0.21
C ASN A 16 -23.48 5.48 0.11
N PHE A 17 -23.63 4.51 -0.80
CA PHE A 17 -22.53 3.75 -1.37
C PHE A 17 -21.62 4.71 -2.14
N LEU A 18 -20.34 4.75 -1.78
CA LEU A 18 -19.29 5.48 -2.46
C LEU A 18 -19.20 5.03 -3.94
N ARG A 19 -19.81 5.79 -4.85
CA ARG A 19 -19.60 5.68 -6.29
C ARG A 19 -18.15 6.04 -6.61
N PHE A 20 -17.37 5.06 -7.05
CA PHE A 20 -16.11 5.32 -7.76
C PHE A 20 -16.44 5.93 -9.14
N PRO A 21 -15.66 6.91 -9.61
CA PRO A 21 -15.93 7.55 -10.90
C PRO A 21 -15.61 6.58 -12.05
N SER A 22 -16.62 6.29 -12.86
CA SER A 22 -16.50 5.70 -14.20
C SER A 22 -15.80 6.69 -15.14
N PHE A 23 -14.48 6.79 -15.02
CA PHE A 23 -13.66 7.75 -15.76
C PHE A 23 -13.18 7.13 -17.09
N GLN A 24 -13.84 7.53 -18.19
CA GLN A 24 -13.28 7.69 -19.55
C GLN A 24 -12.52 6.54 -20.26
N PHE A 25 -12.76 5.27 -19.96
CA PHE A 25 -12.04 4.19 -20.67
C PHE A 25 -12.47 3.97 -22.14
N GLN A 26 -13.68 4.42 -22.54
CA GLN A 26 -14.21 4.16 -23.88
C GLN A 26 -13.63 5.03 -25.01
N LYS A 27 -12.98 6.17 -24.71
CA LYS A 27 -12.48 7.07 -25.78
C LYS A 27 -11.07 6.73 -26.29
N THR A 28 -10.32 5.88 -25.62
CA THR A 28 -8.90 5.60 -25.96
C THR A 28 -8.70 4.34 -26.81
N LEU A 29 -9.78 3.67 -27.23
CA LEU A 29 -9.70 2.44 -28.04
C LEU A 29 -9.65 2.69 -29.55
N ARG A 30 -9.71 3.94 -30.03
CA ARG A 30 -9.76 4.25 -31.48
C ARG A 30 -8.40 4.43 -32.17
N THR A 31 -7.26 4.26 -31.50
CA THR A 31 -5.94 4.54 -32.10
C THR A 31 -4.87 3.45 -31.95
N PHE A 32 -5.23 2.23 -31.53
CA PHE A 32 -4.24 1.14 -31.47
C PHE A 32 -4.37 0.19 -32.67
N PRO A 33 -3.29 -0.05 -33.44
CA PRO A 33 -3.29 -1.04 -34.51
C PRO A 33 -3.52 -2.45 -33.96
N ASN A 34 -4.29 -3.24 -34.72
CA ASN A 34 -4.95 -4.51 -34.39
C ASN A 34 -4.07 -5.71 -33.94
N ARG A 35 -2.84 -5.51 -33.45
CA ARG A 35 -1.90 -6.64 -33.24
C ARG A 35 -1.27 -6.78 -31.85
N MET A 36 -1.79 -6.10 -30.83
CA MET A 36 -1.46 -6.37 -29.42
C MET A 36 -2.62 -6.03 -28.49
N LEU A 37 -3.71 -6.79 -28.56
CA LEU A 37 -4.72 -6.79 -27.49
C LEU A 37 -4.66 -8.15 -26.81
N PRO A 38 -4.22 -8.24 -25.54
CA PRO A 38 -4.45 -9.44 -24.74
C PRO A 38 -5.95 -9.72 -24.73
N ASN A 39 -6.35 -11.01 -24.75
CA ASN A 39 -7.76 -11.40 -24.73
C ASN A 39 -8.52 -10.61 -23.66
N PHE A 40 -9.56 -9.89 -24.07
CA PHE A 40 -10.37 -9.03 -23.19
C PHE A 40 -10.88 -9.80 -21.97
N LEU A 41 -11.18 -11.10 -22.12
CA LEU A 41 -11.58 -12.00 -21.05
C LEU A 41 -10.48 -12.22 -19.98
N THR A 42 -9.21 -12.32 -20.39
CA THR A 42 -8.07 -12.43 -19.47
C THR A 42 -7.78 -11.11 -18.75
N LEU A 43 -7.93 -9.98 -19.44
CA LEU A 43 -7.82 -8.66 -18.80
C LEU A 43 -8.96 -8.43 -17.80
N TRP A 44 -10.19 -8.85 -18.14
CA TRP A 44 -11.37 -8.69 -17.29
C TRP A 44 -11.31 -9.54 -16.01
N THR A 45 -11.03 -10.85 -16.14
CA THR A 45 -10.84 -11.77 -15.01
C THR A 45 -9.68 -11.35 -14.10
N PHE A 46 -8.59 -10.82 -14.68
CA PHE A 46 -7.44 -10.33 -13.91
C PHE A 46 -7.75 -9.07 -13.10
N VAL A 47 -8.58 -8.16 -13.64
CA VAL A 47 -9.01 -6.93 -12.96
C VAL A 47 -10.00 -7.24 -11.83
N GLU A 48 -10.94 -8.18 -12.03
CA GLU A 48 -11.87 -8.60 -10.98
C GLU A 48 -11.17 -9.25 -9.79
N HIS A 49 -10.19 -10.12 -10.05
CA HIS A 49 -9.43 -10.78 -8.99
C HIS A 49 -8.63 -9.78 -8.13
N ASP A 50 -8.05 -8.75 -8.74
CA ASP A 50 -7.36 -7.67 -8.01
C ASP A 50 -8.32 -6.87 -7.13
N ILE A 51 -9.53 -6.58 -7.64
CA ILE A 51 -10.56 -5.85 -6.88
C ILE A 51 -11.02 -6.68 -5.67
N ILE A 52 -11.22 -7.98 -5.83
CA ILE A 52 -11.70 -8.87 -4.76
C ILE A 52 -10.71 -8.93 -3.60
N ILE A 53 -9.40 -9.06 -3.88
CA ILE A 53 -8.37 -9.09 -2.84
C ILE A 53 -8.35 -7.79 -2.03
N PHE A 54 -8.52 -6.64 -2.69
CA PHE A 54 -8.51 -5.34 -2.01
C PHE A 54 -9.76 -5.08 -1.14
N MET A 55 -10.79 -5.93 -1.25
CA MET A 55 -12.04 -5.82 -0.49
C MET A 55 -12.09 -6.73 0.74
N LYS A 56 -11.12 -7.62 0.89
CA LYS A 56 -11.10 -8.65 1.95
C LYS A 56 -9.91 -8.49 2.90
N THR A 57 -9.98 -9.16 4.05
CA THR A 57 -8.85 -9.20 5.00
C THR A 57 -7.98 -10.40 4.66
N CYS A 58 -6.68 -10.16 4.50
CA CYS A 58 -5.71 -11.22 4.20
C CYS A 58 -4.96 -11.61 5.48
N PHE A 59 -4.77 -12.90 5.70
CA PHE A 59 -4.05 -13.47 6.84
C PHE A 59 -2.84 -14.25 6.35
N LEU A 60 -1.69 -13.96 6.96
CA LEU A 60 -0.42 -14.62 6.68
C LEU A 60 -0.43 -16.05 7.26
N PRO A 61 -0.34 -17.10 6.42
CA PRO A 61 -0.09 -18.46 6.88
C PRO A 61 1.25 -18.54 7.61
N LYS A 62 1.34 -19.33 8.67
CA LYS A 62 2.56 -19.42 9.50
C LYS A 62 3.76 -19.92 8.69
N GLU A 63 3.49 -20.76 7.70
CA GLU A 63 4.42 -21.43 6.80
C GLU A 63 5.11 -20.43 5.85
N LEU A 64 4.47 -19.28 5.57
CA LEU A 64 5.02 -18.22 4.71
C LEU A 64 5.85 -17.17 5.46
N ARG A 65 5.92 -17.24 6.79
CA ARG A 65 6.77 -16.31 7.58
C ARG A 65 8.24 -16.33 7.15
N PRO A 66 8.87 -17.48 6.83
CA PRO A 66 10.24 -17.50 6.30
C PRO A 66 10.37 -16.82 4.93
N GLU A 67 9.39 -16.97 4.04
CA GLU A 67 9.36 -16.32 2.72
C GLU A 67 9.38 -14.80 2.84
N LEU A 68 8.65 -14.23 3.80
CA LEU A 68 8.64 -12.78 4.04
C LEU A 68 9.97 -12.23 4.57
N ARG A 69 10.80 -13.08 5.18
CA ARG A 69 12.14 -12.70 5.63
C ARG A 69 13.17 -12.68 4.50
N LYS A 70 12.78 -13.10 3.29
CA LYS A 70 13.63 -12.98 2.10
C LYS A 70 13.82 -11.51 1.72
N ILE A 71 14.92 -11.26 1.03
CA ILE A 71 15.26 -9.95 0.50
C ILE A 71 14.52 -9.82 -0.84
N TRP A 72 13.45 -9.02 -0.88
CA TRP A 72 12.59 -8.84 -2.06
C TRP A 72 13.10 -7.79 -3.05
N GLY A 73 14.26 -7.20 -2.75
CA GLY A 73 14.85 -6.11 -3.51
C GLY A 73 16.34 -5.99 -3.26
N ILE A 74 16.85 -4.77 -3.24
CA ILE A 74 18.27 -4.49 -3.08
C ILE A 74 18.55 -4.28 -1.58
N PRO A 75 19.35 -5.15 -0.94
CA PRO A 75 19.68 -4.98 0.46
C PRO A 75 20.69 -3.85 0.64
N LEU A 76 20.43 -2.98 1.61
CA LEU A 76 21.35 -1.95 2.06
C LEU A 76 21.71 -2.27 3.52
N PHE A 77 22.95 -2.68 3.72
CA PHE A 77 23.49 -3.15 5.01
C PHE A 77 24.71 -2.34 5.45
N ASN A 78 25.20 -2.68 6.65
CA ASN A 78 26.43 -2.19 7.31
C ASN A 78 26.26 -0.92 8.15
N GLY A 79 25.14 -0.84 8.88
CA GLY A 79 24.88 0.25 9.85
C GLY A 79 24.32 1.52 9.22
N GLU A 80 23.77 2.39 10.06
CA GLU A 80 22.92 3.51 9.65
C GLU A 80 23.59 4.49 8.67
N LYS A 81 24.83 4.89 8.94
CA LYS A 81 25.57 5.84 8.08
C LYS A 81 25.80 5.28 6.67
N GLU A 82 26.17 4.01 6.56
CA GLU A 82 26.44 3.37 5.28
C GLU A 82 25.14 3.10 4.51
N VAL A 83 24.09 2.70 5.22
CA VAL A 83 22.74 2.55 4.67
C VAL A 83 22.26 3.87 4.05
N LEU A 84 22.38 4.98 4.78
CA LEU A 84 21.97 6.29 4.29
C LEU A 84 22.79 6.71 3.06
N LYS A 85 24.11 6.51 3.09
CA LYS A 85 25.01 6.82 1.96
C LYS A 85 24.64 6.02 0.71
N LYS A 86 24.52 4.70 0.82
CA LYS A 86 24.12 3.83 -0.30
C LYS A 86 22.73 4.19 -0.83
N PHE A 87 21.79 4.48 0.07
CA PHE A 87 20.45 4.89 -0.26
C PHE A 87 20.43 6.19 -1.08
N GLN A 88 21.16 7.23 -0.63
CA GLN A 88 21.26 8.50 -1.35
C GLN A 88 21.91 8.35 -2.73
N GLN A 89 22.97 7.55 -2.84
CA GLN A 89 23.61 7.25 -4.13
C GLN A 89 22.64 6.54 -5.08
N PHE A 90 21.92 5.54 -4.57
CA PHE A 90 21.00 4.74 -5.38
C PHE A 90 19.79 5.54 -5.85
N THR A 91 19.18 6.33 -4.96
CA THR A 91 18.04 7.19 -5.27
C THR A 91 18.40 8.29 -6.27
N LYS A 92 19.59 8.90 -6.15
CA LYS A 92 20.11 9.88 -7.12
C LYS A 92 20.33 9.26 -8.49
N LYS A 93 20.91 8.05 -8.56
CA LYS A 93 21.18 7.34 -9.82
C LYS A 93 19.89 6.89 -10.53
N ARG A 94 18.92 6.34 -9.79
CA ARG A 94 17.68 5.78 -10.36
C ARG A 94 16.59 6.81 -10.64
N ARG A 95 16.65 7.99 -10.00
CA ARG A 95 15.66 9.08 -10.14
C ARG A 95 14.23 8.60 -9.91
N PHE A 96 13.98 8.05 -8.72
CA PHE A 96 12.64 7.61 -8.32
C PHE A 96 11.66 8.78 -8.31
N LYS A 97 10.42 8.52 -8.74
CA LYS A 97 9.32 9.50 -8.70
C LYS A 97 8.78 9.70 -7.28
N LYS A 98 8.94 8.69 -6.44
CA LYS A 98 8.43 8.63 -5.08
C LYS A 98 9.21 7.61 -4.26
N ILE A 99 9.38 7.88 -2.98
CA ILE A 99 10.01 7.01 -2.00
C ILE A 99 9.03 6.79 -0.85
N ILE A 100 8.77 5.53 -0.55
CA ILE A 100 7.89 5.09 0.56
C ILE A 100 8.73 4.27 1.52
N THR A 101 8.71 4.60 2.80
CA THR A 101 9.33 3.80 3.86
C THR A 101 8.26 3.08 4.68
N VAL A 102 8.46 1.78 4.91
CA VAL A 102 7.64 0.95 5.79
C VAL A 102 8.51 0.49 6.95
N GLY A 103 8.05 0.76 8.16
CA GLY A 103 8.74 0.47 9.40
C GLY A 103 9.41 1.68 10.04
N ASP A 104 9.48 1.68 11.37
CA ASP A 104 10.00 2.81 12.15
C ASP A 104 11.45 3.14 11.84
N TYR A 105 12.33 2.14 11.77
CA TYR A 105 13.75 2.35 11.53
C TYR A 105 13.98 3.10 10.22
N CYS A 106 13.40 2.62 9.12
CA CYS A 106 13.49 3.28 7.81
C CYS A 106 12.85 4.66 7.83
N SER A 107 11.69 4.80 8.47
CA SER A 107 10.93 6.05 8.51
C SER A 107 11.62 7.14 9.34
N LEU A 108 12.47 6.78 10.30
CA LEU A 108 13.29 7.74 11.05
C LEU A 108 14.62 8.05 10.37
N THR A 109 15.27 7.05 9.77
CA THR A 109 16.66 7.17 9.27
C THR A 109 16.75 7.64 7.82
N LEU A 110 15.73 7.38 7.00
CA LEU A 110 15.77 7.65 5.56
C LEU A 110 14.83 8.79 5.16
N PRO A 111 15.23 9.66 4.22
CA PRO A 111 14.34 10.64 3.63
C PRO A 111 13.35 9.93 2.68
N SER A 112 12.06 10.19 2.86
CA SER A 112 10.98 9.60 2.07
C SER A 112 9.81 10.56 1.89
N ASP A 113 9.04 10.38 0.82
CA ASP A 113 7.80 11.13 0.57
C ASP A 113 6.66 10.65 1.48
N ILE A 114 6.67 9.36 1.83
CA ILE A 114 5.62 8.70 2.62
C ILE A 114 6.28 7.77 3.63
N LYS A 115 5.81 7.85 4.87
CA LYS A 115 6.22 7.00 5.99
C LYS A 115 5.03 6.20 6.49
N ILE A 116 5.17 4.89 6.56
CA ILE A 116 4.22 3.94 7.14
C ILE A 116 4.92 3.32 8.35
N PHE A 117 4.39 3.55 9.55
CA PHE A 117 5.07 3.21 10.80
C PHE A 117 4.09 2.97 11.95
N ASP A 118 4.44 2.15 12.93
CA ASP A 118 3.58 1.79 14.07
C ASP A 118 4.00 2.46 15.40
N GLY A 119 5.13 3.18 15.41
CA GLY A 119 5.62 3.92 16.57
C GLY A 119 6.23 3.04 17.67
N LYS A 120 6.58 1.78 17.38
CA LYS A 120 7.25 0.84 18.28
C LYS A 120 8.59 0.36 17.71
N ILE A 121 9.69 0.99 18.15
CA ILE A 121 11.02 0.42 17.91
C ILE A 121 11.35 -0.59 19.01
N LYS A 122 11.61 -1.85 18.63
CA LYS A 122 12.04 -2.92 19.57
C LYS A 122 11.09 -3.06 20.78
N ARG A 123 9.78 -2.98 20.55
CA ARG A 123 8.71 -3.03 21.58
C ARG A 123 8.74 -1.91 22.62
N LYS A 124 9.46 -0.81 22.37
CA LYS A 124 9.43 0.40 23.21
C LYS A 124 8.71 1.53 22.46
N LYS A 125 7.79 2.23 23.13
CA LYS A 125 7.13 3.42 22.58
C LYS A 125 8.18 4.50 22.29
N ILE A 126 8.19 5.02 21.08
CA ILE A 126 9.06 6.14 20.70
C ILE A 126 8.50 7.42 21.36
N LYS A 127 9.36 8.22 22.01
CA LYS A 127 8.94 9.48 22.65
C LYS A 127 8.45 10.54 21.65
N LYS A 128 8.86 10.45 20.38
CA LYS A 128 8.55 11.42 19.32
C LYS A 128 8.16 10.70 18.04
N LEU A 129 6.86 10.57 17.81
CA LEU A 129 6.30 10.02 16.58
C LEU A 129 6.57 10.98 15.40
N ALA A 130 6.79 10.43 14.21
CA ALA A 130 6.76 11.24 13.00
C ALA A 130 5.36 11.86 12.84
N LYS A 131 5.27 13.06 12.23
CA LYS A 131 3.97 13.66 11.92
C LYS A 131 3.23 12.77 10.92
N PHE A 132 1.98 12.43 11.21
CA PHE A 132 1.09 11.66 10.34
C PHE A 132 -0.26 12.37 10.19
N SER A 133 -0.90 12.17 9.04
CA SER A 133 -2.24 12.70 8.75
C SER A 133 -3.27 11.60 8.47
N LEU A 134 -2.80 10.36 8.31
CA LEU A 134 -3.62 9.17 8.13
C LEU A 134 -3.29 8.14 9.21
N SER A 135 -4.26 7.35 9.60
CA SER A 135 -4.05 6.19 10.46
C SER A 135 -4.90 5.01 10.04
N CYS A 136 -4.44 3.81 10.36
CA CYS A 136 -5.20 2.57 10.21
C CYS A 136 -4.86 1.60 11.34
N SER A 137 -5.73 0.63 11.60
CA SER A 137 -5.45 -0.48 12.51
C SER A 137 -5.22 -1.75 11.71
N ASN A 138 -4.15 -2.47 12.01
CA ASN A 138 -3.76 -3.68 11.30
C ASN A 138 -3.21 -4.73 12.27
N PRO A 139 -4.02 -5.72 12.68
CA PRO A 139 -3.56 -6.79 13.58
C PRO A 139 -2.36 -7.56 13.05
N ALA A 140 -1.65 -8.22 13.96
CA ALA A 140 -0.46 -8.99 13.65
C ALA A 140 -0.71 -10.08 12.60
N GLY A 141 0.19 -10.19 11.62
CA GLY A 141 0.06 -11.17 10.54
C GLY A 141 -1.12 -10.95 9.59
N THR A 142 -1.70 -9.74 9.54
CA THR A 142 -2.83 -9.43 8.65
C THR A 142 -2.56 -8.27 7.69
N ILE A 143 -3.36 -8.20 6.62
CA ILE A 143 -3.60 -6.97 5.86
C ILE A 143 -5.11 -6.75 5.89
N LYS A 144 -5.57 -5.93 6.83
CA LYS A 144 -7.00 -5.63 7.00
C LYS A 144 -7.58 -4.93 5.77
N LYS A 145 -8.82 -5.27 5.37
CA LYS A 145 -9.51 -4.65 4.22
C LYS A 145 -9.49 -3.11 4.23
N GLY A 146 -9.59 -2.52 5.43
CA GLY A 146 -9.58 -1.07 5.62
C GLY A 146 -8.22 -0.40 5.37
N VAL A 147 -7.13 -1.15 5.28
CA VAL A 147 -5.78 -0.60 5.07
C VAL A 147 -5.57 -0.18 3.61
N TRP A 148 -6.08 -0.95 2.65
CA TRP A 148 -5.95 -0.67 1.21
C TRP A 148 -6.33 0.76 0.79
N PRO A 149 -7.52 1.28 1.14
CA PRO A 149 -7.89 2.65 0.77
C PRO A 149 -7.02 3.70 1.46
N ILE A 150 -6.55 3.45 2.69
CA ILE A 150 -5.67 4.37 3.43
C ILE A 150 -4.30 4.44 2.76
N ILE A 151 -3.69 3.30 2.42
CA ILE A 151 -2.40 3.28 1.70
C ILE A 151 -2.54 3.90 0.32
N LYS A 152 -3.65 3.64 -0.40
CA LYS A 152 -3.91 4.27 -1.70
C LYS A 152 -4.01 5.79 -1.59
N LYS A 153 -4.71 6.29 -0.57
CA LYS A 153 -4.82 7.73 -0.29
C LYS A 153 -3.46 8.33 0.08
N ALA A 154 -2.71 7.67 0.95
CA ALA A 154 -1.35 8.06 1.34
C ALA A 154 -0.43 8.20 0.13
N ILE A 155 -0.44 7.21 -0.77
CA ILE A 155 0.31 7.23 -2.02
C ILE A 155 -0.12 8.39 -2.91
N LYS A 156 -1.42 8.63 -3.07
CA LYS A 156 -1.92 9.72 -3.92
C LYS A 156 -1.49 11.09 -3.40
N ASN A 157 -1.63 11.32 -2.09
CA ASN A 157 -1.50 12.64 -1.48
C ASN A 157 -0.13 12.91 -0.85
N LYS A 158 0.78 11.92 -0.82
CA LYS A 158 2.06 11.96 -0.11
C LYS A 158 1.89 12.21 1.40
N GLU A 159 1.00 11.43 2.01
CA GLU A 159 0.67 11.53 3.43
C GLU A 159 1.29 10.38 4.22
N ASN A 160 1.81 10.67 5.41
CA ASN A 160 2.32 9.63 6.32
C ASN A 160 1.17 8.90 7.01
N VAL A 161 1.37 7.61 7.24
CA VAL A 161 0.38 6.69 7.84
C VAL A 161 0.92 6.14 9.15
N PHE A 162 0.18 6.36 10.23
CA PHE A 162 0.39 5.67 11.50
C PHE A 162 -0.41 4.36 11.52
N VAL A 163 0.21 3.27 11.94
CA VAL A 163 -0.40 1.95 11.99
C VAL A 163 -0.57 1.54 13.45
N ASP A 164 -1.82 1.39 13.90
CA ASP A 164 -2.10 0.76 15.18
C ASP A 164 -2.12 -0.76 15.01
N GLY A 165 -0.96 -1.40 15.22
CA GLY A 165 -0.78 -2.84 15.05
C GLY A 165 0.58 -3.18 14.45
N GLU A 166 0.62 -4.00 13.41
CA GLU A 166 1.83 -4.34 12.63
C GLU A 166 1.80 -3.67 11.25
N GLU A 167 2.91 -3.07 10.86
CA GLU A 167 3.13 -2.39 9.58
C GLU A 167 3.92 -3.23 8.56
N ASP A 168 4.63 -4.27 8.99
CA ASP A 168 5.56 -5.05 8.16
C ASP A 168 4.90 -5.60 6.88
N LEU A 169 3.68 -6.14 6.99
CA LEU A 169 2.94 -6.67 5.84
C LEU A 169 2.45 -5.58 4.88
N LEU A 170 2.46 -4.31 5.31
CA LEU A 170 1.99 -3.18 4.50
C LEU A 170 2.97 -2.81 3.38
N VAL A 171 4.13 -3.46 3.32
CA VAL A 171 5.00 -3.45 2.13
C VAL A 171 4.24 -3.96 0.90
N ILE A 172 3.38 -4.98 1.07
CA ILE A 172 2.61 -5.57 -0.03
C ILE A 172 1.66 -4.54 -0.66
N PRO A 173 0.71 -3.90 0.08
CA PRO A 173 -0.13 -2.85 -0.47
C PRO A 173 0.68 -1.66 -0.97
N ALA A 174 1.79 -1.28 -0.29
CA ALA A 174 2.65 -0.20 -0.76
C ALA A 174 3.23 -0.47 -2.15
N VAL A 175 3.69 -1.69 -2.42
CA VAL A 175 4.22 -2.11 -3.75
C VAL A 175 3.10 -2.19 -4.79
N LEU A 176 2.00 -2.87 -4.48
CA LEU A 176 0.92 -3.14 -5.45
C LEU A 176 0.20 -1.85 -5.89
N LEU A 177 -0.01 -0.91 -4.97
CA LEU A 177 -0.72 0.34 -5.25
C LEU A 177 0.17 1.45 -5.83
N SER A 178 1.50 1.32 -5.75
CA SER A 178 2.43 2.34 -6.24
C SER A 178 2.58 2.35 -7.75
N SER A 179 2.89 3.50 -8.35
CA SER A 179 3.26 3.58 -9.77
C SER A 179 4.66 3.00 -10.03
N ASN A 180 4.98 2.69 -11.29
CA ASN A 180 6.35 2.33 -11.67
C ASN A 180 7.34 3.46 -11.32
N LYS A 181 8.60 3.09 -11.06
CA LYS A 181 9.67 4.00 -10.58
C LYS A 181 9.38 4.63 -9.20
N THR A 182 8.60 3.94 -8.37
CA THR A 182 8.53 4.19 -6.93
C THR A 182 9.50 3.27 -6.22
N ALA A 183 10.23 3.78 -5.23
CA ALA A 183 11.00 2.96 -4.30
C ALA A 183 10.16 2.68 -3.05
N VAL A 184 9.98 1.41 -2.70
CA VAL A 184 9.43 1.00 -1.41
C VAL A 184 10.57 0.43 -0.59
N VAL A 185 10.84 1.01 0.57
CA VAL A 185 11.93 0.61 1.46
C VAL A 185 11.36 0.08 2.76
N TYR A 186 11.82 -1.09 3.18
CA TYR A 186 11.36 -1.71 4.42
C TYR A 186 12.52 -2.21 5.26
N GLY A 187 12.29 -2.28 6.57
CA GLY A 187 13.29 -2.72 7.54
C GLY A 187 13.55 -4.21 7.44
N LEU A 188 14.81 -4.61 7.61
CA LEU A 188 15.20 -5.99 7.84
C LEU A 188 15.81 -6.09 9.25
N PRO A 189 15.17 -6.83 10.18
CA PRO A 189 15.68 -7.00 11.53
C PRO A 189 17.17 -7.40 11.53
N ASP A 190 17.97 -6.66 12.31
CA ASP A 190 19.40 -6.87 12.54
C ASP A 190 20.31 -6.88 11.30
N LYS A 191 19.79 -6.52 10.13
CA LYS A 191 20.53 -6.54 8.85
C LYS A 191 20.64 -5.16 8.22
N GLY A 192 19.55 -4.37 8.24
CA GLY A 192 19.50 -3.04 7.64
C GLY A 192 18.15 -2.78 6.99
N VAL A 193 18.16 -2.36 5.72
CA VAL A 193 16.91 -2.10 4.95
C VAL A 193 16.95 -2.79 3.60
N CYS A 194 15.80 -3.02 3.01
CA CYS A 194 15.66 -3.52 1.64
C CYS A 194 14.89 -2.51 0.80
N LEU A 195 15.42 -2.17 -0.37
CA LEU A 195 14.81 -1.26 -1.33
C LEU A 195 14.24 -2.04 -2.51
N ILE A 196 12.93 -1.89 -2.74
CA ILE A 196 12.20 -2.45 -3.88
C ILE A 196 11.94 -1.34 -4.89
N GLU A 197 12.43 -1.49 -6.11
CA GLU A 197 12.04 -0.65 -7.24
C GLU A 197 10.76 -1.22 -7.88
N VAL A 198 9.65 -0.47 -7.76
CA VAL A 198 8.35 -0.90 -8.27
C VAL A 198 8.38 -0.96 -9.79
N SER A 199 8.10 -2.15 -10.30
CA SER A 199 7.98 -2.48 -11.73
C SER A 199 6.84 -3.48 -11.94
N PRO A 200 6.35 -3.68 -13.18
CA PRO A 200 5.31 -4.67 -13.45
C PRO A 200 5.69 -6.10 -13.00
N ARG A 201 6.97 -6.47 -13.17
CA ARG A 201 7.49 -7.77 -12.73
C ARG A 201 7.42 -7.93 -11.21
N VAL A 202 7.89 -6.92 -10.48
CA VAL A 202 7.83 -6.92 -9.00
C VAL A 202 6.37 -6.98 -8.52
N LYS A 203 5.47 -6.21 -9.13
CA LYS A 203 4.04 -6.27 -8.78
C LYS A 203 3.44 -7.66 -9.00
N LYS A 204 3.80 -8.34 -10.10
CA LYS A 204 3.36 -9.71 -10.36
C LYS A 204 3.82 -10.65 -9.25
N THR A 205 5.09 -10.58 -8.86
CA THR A 205 5.65 -11.39 -7.76
C THR A 205 4.92 -11.14 -6.43
N PHE A 206 4.66 -9.87 -6.11
CA PHE A 206 3.93 -9.53 -4.87
C PHE A 206 2.45 -9.94 -4.91
N LYS A 207 1.83 -9.97 -6.09
CA LYS A 207 0.48 -10.51 -6.28
C LYS A 207 0.46 -12.02 -6.09
N GLU A 208 1.43 -12.74 -6.64
CA GLU A 208 1.60 -14.19 -6.44
C GLU A 208 1.87 -14.55 -4.97
N LEU A 209 2.65 -13.72 -4.25
CA LEU A 209 2.83 -13.84 -2.81
C LEU A 209 1.51 -13.65 -2.06
N LEU A 210 0.76 -12.59 -2.38
CA LEU A 210 -0.50 -12.27 -1.72
C LEU A 210 -1.57 -13.35 -1.98
N ASN A 211 -1.57 -13.99 -3.14
CA ASN A 211 -2.48 -15.09 -3.47
C ASN A 211 -2.29 -16.34 -2.59
N GLN A 212 -1.16 -16.43 -1.86
CA GLN A 212 -0.92 -17.53 -0.92
C GLN A 212 -1.50 -17.23 0.48
N PHE A 213 -2.07 -16.04 0.71
CA PHE A 213 -2.69 -15.67 1.98
C PHE A 213 -4.09 -16.25 2.11
N HIS A 214 -4.53 -16.53 3.33
CA HIS A 214 -5.94 -16.84 3.59
C HIS A 214 -6.76 -15.55 3.54
N ILE A 215 -7.97 -15.62 2.99
CA ILE A 215 -8.79 -14.44 2.75
C ILE A 215 -10.16 -14.61 3.42
N GLU A 216 -10.57 -13.63 4.23
CA GLU A 216 -11.92 -13.50 4.81
C GLU A 216 -12.65 -12.26 4.27
#